data_AF-A0A3R8UCP4-F1
#
_entry.id   AF-A0A3R8UCP4-F1
#
_cell.length_a   1.000
_cell.length_b   1.000
_cell.length_c   1.000
_cell.angle_alpha   90.00
_cell.angle_beta   90.00
_cell.angle_gamma   90.00
#
_symmetry.space_group_name_H-M   'P 1'
#
loop_
_entity.id
_entity.type
_entity.pdbx_description
1 polymer ?
#
loop_
_entity_poly.entity_id
_entity_poly.type
_entity_poly.pdbx_seq_one_letter_code
_entity_poly.pdbx_strand_id
1 'polypeptide(L)' 'MSAVILPFVIPARRKHADGAFAAINIIARRMGYADHLAARASAEVKKEVLAGKKSAAKAVADMKADLSLAARNDGGLLA' A
#
# COMPACT_ATOMS: atom_id res chain seq x y z
N MET A 1 -7.93 -32.91 30.58
CA MET A 1 -8.04 -32.29 29.24
C MET A 1 -7.01 -31.18 29.14
N SER A 2 -6.02 -31.31 28.28
CA SER A 2 -4.97 -30.28 28.09
C SER A 2 -5.39 -29.31 26.98
N ALA A 3 -5.44 -28.01 27.29
CA ALA A 3 -5.67 -26.99 26.28
C ALA A 3 -4.38 -26.74 25.50
N VAL A 4 -4.40 -26.98 24.18
CA VAL A 4 -3.31 -26.62 23.28
C VAL A 4 -3.54 -25.19 22.81
N ILE A 5 -2.67 -24.27 23.21
CA ILE A 5 -2.69 -22.90 22.72
C ILE A 5 -2.15 -22.92 21.29
N LEU A 6 -3.02 -22.74 20.30
CA LEU A 6 -2.59 -22.54 18.92
C LEU A 6 -1.97 -21.14 18.79
N PRO A 7 -0.71 -21.02 18.37
CA PRO A 7 -0.12 -19.72 18.16
C PRO A 7 -0.73 -19.11 16.89
N PHE A 8 -1.68 -18.18 17.06
CA PHE A 8 -2.25 -17.39 15.97
C PHE A 8 -1.23 -16.37 15.44
N VAL A 9 -0.15 -16.86 14.81
CA VAL A 9 0.88 -16.00 14.24
C VAL A 9 0.45 -15.58 12.85
N ILE A 10 0.14 -14.29 12.70
CA ILE A 10 -0.06 -13.70 11.38
C ILE A 10 1.28 -13.78 10.63
N PRO A 11 1.32 -14.39 9.43
CA PRO A 11 2.55 -14.49 8.64
C PRO A 11 3.16 -13.10 8.41
N ALA A 12 4.49 -13.00 8.52
CA ALA A 12 5.21 -11.73 8.36
C ALA A 12 4.85 -11.02 7.03
N ARG A 13 4.67 -11.77 5.95
CA ARG A 13 4.25 -11.23 4.64
C ARG A 13 2.90 -10.51 4.70
N ARG A 14 1.92 -11.03 5.46
CA ARG A 14 0.64 -10.36 5.67
C ARG A 14 0.82 -9.04 6.41
N LYS A 15 1.60 -9.04 7.50
CA LYS A 15 1.93 -7.82 8.27
C LYS A 15 2.59 -6.75 7.37
N HIS A 16 3.53 -7.16 6.53
CA HIS A 16 4.20 -6.25 5.59
C HIS A 16 3.26 -5.73 4.50
N ALA A 17 2.35 -6.55 3.98
CA ALA A 17 1.36 -6.13 3.00
C ALA A 17 0.33 -5.15 3.60
N ASP A 18 -0.11 -5.38 4.83
CA ASP A 18 -1.00 -4.48 5.56
C ASP A 18 -0.31 -3.14 5.87
N GLY A 19 0.97 -3.18 6.25
CA GLY A 19 1.78 -1.97 6.44
C GLY A 19 1.97 -1.17 5.15
N ALA A 20 2.24 -1.85 4.02
CA ALA A 20 2.37 -1.22 2.71
C ALA A 20 1.08 -0.56 2.25
N PHE A 21 -0.07 -1.22 2.48
CA PHE A 21 -1.40 -0.64 2.24
C PHE A 21 -1.58 0.66 3.02
N ALA A 22 -1.32 0.64 4.33
CA ALA A 22 -1.52 1.80 5.20
C ALA A 22 -0.63 2.98 4.78
N ALA A 23 0.65 2.71 4.47
CA ALA A 23 1.60 3.72 4.04
C ALA A 23 1.13 4.46 2.78
N ILE A 24 0.71 3.72 1.75
CA ILE A 24 0.26 4.32 0.49
C ILE A 24 -1.06 5.06 0.65
N ASN A 25 -2.01 4.54 1.42
CA ASN A 25 -3.28 5.23 1.65
C ASN A 25 -3.05 6.60 2.32
N ILE A 26 -2.16 6.67 3.31
CA ILE A 26 -1.79 7.94 3.97
C ILE A 26 -1.10 8.88 2.98
N ILE A 27 -0.15 8.38 2.19
CA ILE A 27 0.59 9.18 1.20
C ILE A 27 -0.35 9.74 0.13
N ALA A 28 -1.20 8.91 -0.46
CA ALA A 28 -2.15 9.32 -1.50
C ALA A 28 -3.11 10.39 -0.99
N ARG A 29 -3.65 10.24 0.22
CA ARG A 29 -4.49 11.28 0.84
C ARG A 29 -3.73 12.58 1.09
N ARG A 30 -2.47 12.50 1.53
CA ARG A 30 -1.61 13.69 1.71
C ARG A 30 -1.27 14.38 0.39
N MET A 31 -1.30 13.65 -0.73
CA MET A 31 -1.12 14.20 -2.08
C MET A 31 -2.43 14.78 -2.65
N GLY A 32 -3.55 14.71 -1.94
CA GLY A 32 -4.84 15.27 -2.37
C GLY A 32 -5.70 14.34 -3.24
N TYR A 33 -5.34 13.07 -3.37
CA TYR A 33 -6.16 12.10 -4.10
C TYR A 33 -7.48 11.83 -3.38
N ALA A 34 -8.55 11.59 -4.16
CA ALA A 34 -9.83 11.17 -3.63
C ALA A 34 -9.75 9.80 -2.92
N ASP A 35 -10.58 9.61 -1.89
CA ASP A 35 -10.50 8.42 -1.01
C ASP A 35 -10.59 7.08 -1.74
N HIS A 36 -11.42 7.01 -2.79
CA HIS A 36 -11.59 5.79 -3.58
C HIS A 36 -10.35 5.47 -4.43
N LEU A 37 -9.63 6.50 -4.91
CA LEU A 37 -8.37 6.32 -5.65
C LEU A 37 -7.25 5.90 -4.70
N ALA A 38 -7.17 6.53 -3.54
CA ALA A 38 -6.21 6.15 -2.49
C ALA A 38 -6.40 4.70 -2.05
N ALA A 39 -7.65 4.27 -1.83
CA ALA A 39 -7.98 2.90 -1.46
C ALA A 39 -7.66 1.88 -2.58
N ARG A 40 -7.86 2.27 -3.85
CA ARG A 40 -7.52 1.42 -5.00
C ARG A 40 -6.02 1.22 -5.12
N ALA A 41 -5.23 2.31 -5.06
CA ALA A 41 -3.78 2.26 -5.15
C ALA A 41 -3.17 1.46 -3.98
N SER A 42 -3.68 1.65 -2.76
CA SER A 42 -3.21 0.88 -1.61
C SER A 42 -3.55 -0.61 -1.71
N ALA A 43 -4.75 -0.95 -2.22
CA ALA A 43 -5.15 -2.34 -2.45
C ALA A 43 -4.28 -3.05 -3.50
N GLU A 44 -3.85 -2.32 -4.54
CA GLU A 44 -2.94 -2.83 -5.56
C GLU A 44 -1.57 -3.16 -4.97
N VAL A 45 -0.96 -2.24 -4.22
CA VAL A 45 0.32 -2.48 -3.53
C VAL A 45 0.22 -3.67 -2.58
N LYS A 46 -0.88 -3.79 -1.84
CA LYS A 46 -1.13 -4.94 -0.96
C LYS A 46 -1.10 -6.25 -1.74
N LYS A 47 -1.75 -6.30 -2.91
CA LYS A 47 -1.76 -7.49 -3.77
C LYS A 47 -0.36 -7.82 -4.28
N GLU A 48 0.45 -6.85 -4.66
CA GLU A 48 1.84 -7.08 -5.11
C GLU A 48 2.72 -7.72 -4.04
N VAL A 49 2.62 -7.22 -2.80
CA VAL A 49 3.38 -7.75 -1.66
C VAL A 49 2.91 -9.14 -1.27
N LEU A 50 1.59 -9.39 -1.28
CA LEU A 50 1.04 -10.73 -1.00
C LEU A 50 1.44 -11.75 -2.07
N ALA A 51 1.41 -11.35 -3.34
CA ALA A 51 1.86 -12.16 -4.46
C ALA A 51 3.37 -12.41 -4.45
N GLY A 52 4.14 -11.71 -3.61
CA GLY A 52 5.59 -11.86 -3.54
C GLY A 52 6.34 -11.30 -4.74
N LYS A 53 5.68 -10.45 -5.56
CA LYS A 53 6.30 -9.82 -6.73
C LYS A 53 7.39 -8.81 -6.34
N LYS A 54 7.18 -8.11 -5.22
CA LYS A 54 8.07 -7.06 -4.70
C LYS A 54 8.14 -7.14 -3.18
N SER A 55 9.25 -6.66 -2.61
CA SER A 55 9.31 -6.38 -1.18
C SER A 55 8.38 -5.21 -0.84
N ALA A 56 7.87 -5.16 0.39
CA ALA A 56 6.97 -4.08 0.81
C ALA A 56 7.60 -2.69 0.65
N ALA A 57 8.88 -2.54 0.98
CA ALA A 57 9.60 -1.28 0.80
C ALA A 57 9.65 -0.84 -0.66
N LYS A 58 9.96 -1.78 -1.58
CA LYS A 58 10.01 -1.48 -3.01
C LYS A 58 8.63 -1.15 -3.58
N ALA A 59 7.61 -1.94 -3.24
CA ALA A 59 6.25 -1.69 -3.71
C ALA A 59 5.71 -0.32 -3.26
N VAL A 60 6.02 0.10 -2.03
CA VAL A 60 5.66 1.43 -1.53
C VAL A 60 6.45 2.53 -2.24
N ALA A 61 7.76 2.34 -2.47
CA ALA A 61 8.59 3.34 -3.15
C ALA A 61 8.14 3.56 -4.59
N ASP A 62 7.91 2.48 -5.34
CA ASP A 62 7.43 2.53 -6.72
C ASP A 62 6.07 3.25 -6.81
N MET A 63 5.08 2.80 -6.04
CA MET A 63 3.74 3.39 -6.07
C MET A 63 3.72 4.85 -5.61
N LYS A 64 4.56 5.22 -4.63
CA LYS A 64 4.71 6.63 -4.23
C LYS A 64 5.26 7.47 -5.37
N ALA A 65 6.23 6.96 -6.13
CA ALA A 65 6.79 7.66 -7.28
C ALA A 65 5.70 7.85 -8.36
N ASP A 66 4.94 6.80 -8.66
CA ASP A 66 3.84 6.86 -9.64
C ASP A 66 2.77 7.89 -9.24
N LEU A 67 2.32 7.86 -7.98
CA LEU A 67 1.36 8.85 -7.45
C LEU A 67 1.93 10.28 -7.48
N SER A 68 3.23 10.44 -7.21
CA SER A 68 3.86 11.76 -7.28
C SER A 68 3.97 12.27 -8.71
N LEU A 69 4.21 11.39 -9.69
CA LEU A 69 4.27 11.76 -11.10
C LEU A 69 2.90 12.13 -11.63
N ALA A 70 1.88 11.33 -11.32
CA ALA A 70 0.49 11.62 -11.69
C ALA A 70 0.00 12.95 -11.10
N ALA A 71 0.29 13.22 -9.83
CA ALA A 71 -0.10 14.47 -9.18
C ALA A 71 0.57 15.71 -9.80
N ARG A 72 1.82 15.58 -10.28
CA ARG A 72 2.53 16.65 -10.99
C ARG A 72 1.94 16.93 -12.37
N ASN A 73 1.54 15.89 -13.08
CA ASN A 73 0.95 16.01 -14.41
C ASN A 73 -0.44 16.66 -14.37
N ASP A 74 -1.27 16.33 -13.37
CA ASP A 74 -2.58 16.96 -13.19
C ASP A 74 -2.45 18.45 -12.81
N GLY A 75 -1.40 18.83 -12.08
CA GLY A 75 -1.07 20.24 -11.79
C GLY A 75 -0.61 21.06 -13.01
N GLY A 76 -0.28 20.41 -14.13
CA GLY A 76 0.09 21.07 -15.39
C GLY A 76 -1.07 21.32 -16.34
N LEU A 77 -2.26 20.75 -16.08
CA LEU A 77 -3.45 20.94 -16.92
C LEU A 77 -4.28 22.19 -16.54
N LEU A 78 -3.84 22.92 -15.51
CA LEU A 78 -4.49 24.12 -14.97
C LEU A 78 -3.56 25.36 -14.97
N ALA A 79 -2.56 25.40 -15.85
CA ALA A 79 -1.72 26.58 -16.10
C ALA A 79 -2.03 27.18 -17.48
#